data_AF-A0A352WV83-F1
#
_entry.id   AF-A0A352WV83-F1
#
_cell.length_a   1.000
_cell.length_b   1.000
_cell.length_c   1.000
_cell.angle_alpha   90.00
_cell.angle_beta   90.00
_cell.angle_gamma   90.00
#
_symmetry.space_group_name_H-M   'P 1'
#
loop_
_entity.id
_entity.type
_entity.pdbx_description
1 polymer ?
#
loop_
_entity_poly.entity_id
_entity_poly.type
_entity_poly.pdbx_seq_one_letter_code
_entity_poly.pdbx_strand_id
1 'polypeptide(L)'
;MRIQGKIMLYGNNIDTDVIIPARYLNTSDPKELAAHCMEDLDKTFASRVKPGDILMAGTNFGCGSSREHAPMAIKASGIACVVAIDFARIFYRN
;
A
#
# COMPACT_ATOMS: atom_id res chain seq x y z
N MET A 1 2.28 -19.41 9.64
CA MET A 1 2.10 -19.13 8.19
C MET A 1 3.46 -18.79 7.59
N ARG A 2 3.76 -19.20 6.35
CA ARG A 2 5.00 -18.86 5.64
C ARG A 2 4.63 -18.04 4.39
N ILE A 3 5.18 -16.84 4.26
CA ILE A 3 5.00 -15.95 3.09
C ILE A 3 6.32 -15.95 2.29
N GLN A 4 6.22 -16.02 0.97
CA GLN A 4 7.34 -15.88 0.05
C GLN A 4 6.87 -15.14 -1.21
N GLY A 5 7.60 -14.10 -1.62
CA GLY A 5 7.26 -13.27 -2.77
C GLY A 5 8.38 -12.32 -3.13
N LYS A 6 8.23 -11.58 -4.24
CA LYS A 6 9.19 -10.56 -4.63
C LYS A 6 9.02 -9.31 -3.76
N ILE A 7 10.11 -8.64 -3.45
CA ILE A 7 10.09 -7.40 -2.67
C ILE A 7 9.76 -6.21 -3.58
N MET A 8 8.76 -5.42 -3.16
CA MET A 8 8.47 -4.07 -3.63
C MET A 8 9.04 -3.09 -2.59
N LEU A 9 10.25 -2.56 -2.82
CA LEU A 9 10.98 -1.75 -1.84
C LEU A 9 10.71 -0.24 -2.02
N TYR A 10 10.36 0.44 -0.92
CA TYR A 10 10.13 1.87 -0.86
C TYR A 10 10.84 2.52 0.35
N GLY A 11 10.89 3.85 0.37
CA GLY A 11 11.58 4.65 1.38
C GLY A 11 10.78 4.90 2.67
N ASN A 12 11.16 5.97 3.37
CA ASN A 12 10.51 6.44 4.60
C ASN A 12 9.29 7.32 4.29
N ASN A 13 8.41 7.51 5.27
CA ASN A 13 7.28 8.46 5.23
C ASN A 13 6.36 8.26 4.03
N ILE A 14 6.09 7.00 3.68
CA ILE A 14 5.07 6.68 2.68
C ILE A 14 3.71 6.94 3.32
N ASP A 15 3.11 8.09 3.03
CA ASP A 15 1.84 8.49 3.59
C ASP A 15 0.64 7.85 2.86
N THR A 16 -0.56 8.00 3.42
CA THR A 16 -1.79 7.45 2.86
C THR A 16 -2.26 8.12 1.57
N ASP A 17 -1.80 9.35 1.26
CA ASP A 17 -2.02 10.01 -0.03
C ASP A 17 -1.18 9.37 -1.13
N VAL A 18 0.05 8.99 -0.81
CA VAL A 18 0.97 8.29 -1.70
C VAL A 18 0.51 6.84 -1.95
N ILE A 19 -0.01 6.17 -0.92
CA ILE A 19 -0.54 4.80 -1.07
C ILE A 19 -1.78 4.79 -1.97
N ILE A 20 -2.71 5.71 -1.74
CA ILE A 20 -3.91 5.86 -2.56
C ILE A 20 -4.32 7.35 -2.63
N PRO A 21 -4.24 7.97 -3.82
CA PRO A 21 -4.55 9.39 -3.95
C PRO A 21 -6.00 9.72 -3.61
N ALA A 22 -6.23 10.91 -3.03
CA ALA A 22 -7.54 11.34 -2.55
C ALA A 22 -8.66 11.30 -3.62
N ARG A 23 -8.28 11.43 -4.90
CA ARG A 23 -9.18 11.39 -6.06
C ARG A 23 -9.88 10.04 -6.26
N TYR A 24 -9.42 8.96 -5.64
CA TYR A 24 -10.03 7.62 -5.69
C TYR A 24 -10.82 7.25 -4.43
N LEU A 25 -11.00 8.19 -3.49
CA LEU A 25 -11.74 7.93 -2.24
C LEU A 25 -13.26 8.05 -2.40
N ASN A 26 -13.74 8.24 -3.63
CA ASN A 26 -15.16 8.22 -3.98
C ASN A 26 -15.69 6.82 -4.29
N THR A 27 -14.84 5.79 -4.18
CA THR A 27 -15.19 4.39 -4.40
C THR A 27 -14.55 3.52 -3.32
N SER A 28 -15.19 2.38 -3.04
CA SER A 28 -14.63 1.34 -2.19
C SER A 28 -14.48 0.00 -2.93
N ASP A 29 -14.58 0.00 -4.27
CA ASP A 29 -14.31 -1.19 -5.07
C ASP A 29 -12.82 -1.59 -4.93
N PRO A 30 -12.51 -2.76 -4.36
CA PRO A 30 -11.13 -3.19 -4.18
C PRO A 30 -10.33 -3.23 -5.48
N LYS A 31 -10.95 -3.58 -6.61
CA LYS A 31 -10.24 -3.67 -7.90
C LYS A 31 -9.81 -2.30 -8.41
N GLU A 32 -10.68 -1.32 -8.27
CA GLU A 32 -10.40 0.07 -8.67
C GLU A 32 -9.29 0.65 -7.79
N LEU A 33 -9.36 0.46 -6.47
CA LEU A 33 -8.32 0.90 -5.54
C LEU A 33 -6.98 0.23 -5.81
N ALA A 34 -6.98 -1.08 -6.12
CA ALA A 34 -5.77 -1.82 -6.46
C ALA A 34 -5.09 -1.29 -7.72
N ALA A 35 -5.86 -0.85 -8.72
CA ALA A 35 -5.34 -0.31 -9.97
C ALA A 35 -4.60 1.03 -9.77
N HIS A 36 -4.96 1.78 -8.74
CA HIS A 36 -4.38 3.10 -8.40
C HIS A 36 -3.45 3.07 -7.17
N CYS A 37 -3.14 1.88 -6.65
CA CYS A 37 -2.26 1.74 -5.51
C CYS A 37 -0.84 2.21 -5.84
N MET A 38 -0.25 3.04 -4.98
CA MET A 38 1.10 3.61 -5.10
C MET A 38 1.35 4.48 -6.35
N GLU A 39 0.35 4.84 -7.15
CA GLU A 39 0.56 5.31 -8.52
C GLU A 39 1.33 6.64 -8.66
N ASP A 40 1.18 7.55 -7.69
CA ASP A 40 1.84 8.86 -7.71
C ASP A 40 3.32 8.74 -7.37
N LEU A 41 3.69 7.76 -6.55
CA LEU A 41 5.08 7.42 -6.25
C LEU A 41 5.69 6.50 -7.30
N ASP A 42 4.90 5.54 -7.79
CA ASP A 42 5.34 4.49 -8.68
C ASP A 42 4.27 4.08 -9.69
N LYS A 43 4.33 4.73 -10.85
CA LYS A 43 3.44 4.50 -11.99
C LYS A 43 3.47 3.07 -12.54
N THR A 44 4.46 2.26 -12.16
CA THR A 44 4.62 0.88 -12.62
C THR A 44 4.18 -0.15 -11.58
N PHE A 45 3.75 0.28 -10.39
CA PHE A 45 3.38 -0.64 -9.32
C PHE A 45 2.25 -1.60 -9.73
N ALA A 46 1.13 -1.07 -10.21
CA ALA A 46 -0.05 -1.87 -10.56
C ALA A 46 0.23 -2.90 -11.68
N SER A 47 1.16 -2.62 -12.59
CA SER A 47 1.50 -3.53 -13.69
C SER A 47 2.53 -4.60 -13.34
N ARG A 48 3.34 -4.39 -12.28
CA ARG A 48 4.42 -5.30 -11.90
C ARG A 48 4.12 -6.14 -10.67
N VAL A 49 3.23 -5.67 -9.79
CA VAL A 49 2.86 -6.37 -8.56
C VAL A 49 2.19 -7.70 -8.91
N LYS A 50 2.57 -8.76 -8.19
CA LYS A 50 1.97 -10.09 -8.36
C LYS A 50 1.40 -10.57 -7.03
N PRO A 51 0.34 -11.40 -7.08
CA PRO A 51 -0.16 -12.07 -5.88
C PRO A 51 0.97 -12.79 -5.14
N GLY A 52 1.14 -12.48 -3.86
CA GLY A 52 2.20 -13.05 -3.01
C GLY A 52 3.38 -12.11 -2.76
N ASP A 53 3.53 -11.03 -3.53
CA ASP A 53 4.61 -10.07 -3.33
C ASP A 53 4.55 -9.37 -1.97
N ILE A 54 5.69 -8.84 -1.53
CA ILE A 54 5.89 -8.24 -0.22
C ILE A 54 6.20 -6.76 -0.40
N LEU A 55 5.44 -5.88 0.23
CA LEU A 55 5.75 -4.44 0.25
C LEU A 55 6.71 -4.20 1.42
N MET A 56 7.91 -3.70 1.12
CA MET A 56 8.89 -3.33 2.13
C MET A 56 9.10 -1.81 2.12
N ALA A 57 9.08 -1.18 3.29
CA ALA A 57 9.26 0.26 3.43
C ALA A 57 10.16 0.60 4.62
N GLY A 58 10.56 1.87 4.70
CA GLY A 58 11.36 2.40 5.80
C GLY A 58 10.53 2.72 7.05
N THR A 59 10.84 3.84 7.70
CA THR A 59 10.12 4.33 8.89
C THR A 59 8.83 5.06 8.51
N ASN A 60 7.90 5.12 9.45
CA ASN A 60 6.66 5.89 9.41
C ASN A 60 5.75 5.53 8.22
N PHE A 61 5.63 4.24 7.92
CA PHE A 61 4.78 3.76 6.83
C PHE A 61 3.28 3.96 7.14
N GLY A 62 2.52 4.44 6.16
CA GLY A 62 1.10 4.73 6.29
C GLY A 62 0.79 5.99 7.09
N CYS A 63 1.73 6.93 7.20
CA CYS A 63 1.50 8.19 7.90
C CYS A 63 0.46 9.08 7.21
N GLY A 64 0.07 10.17 7.87
CA GLY A 64 -0.90 11.12 7.32
C GLY A 64 -2.34 10.80 7.73
N SER A 65 -3.27 10.91 6.78
CA SER A 65 -4.70 10.94 7.08
C SER A 65 -5.30 9.53 7.29
N SER A 66 -6.37 9.44 8.09
CA SER A 66 -7.07 8.18 8.38
C SER A 66 -7.82 7.68 7.15
N ARG A 67 -7.17 6.84 6.33
CA ARG A 67 -7.73 6.30 5.09
C ARG A 67 -7.71 4.78 5.11
N GLU A 68 -8.86 4.17 5.33
CA GLU A 68 -9.03 2.70 5.23
C GLU A 68 -8.82 2.20 3.79
N HIS A 69 -9.03 3.06 2.80
CA HIS A 69 -8.73 2.79 1.40
C HIS A 69 -7.25 2.44 1.16
N ALA A 70 -6.30 2.94 1.98
CA ALA A 70 -4.88 2.70 1.81
C ALA A 70 -4.49 1.21 2.04
N PRO A 71 -4.78 0.59 3.20
CA PRO A 71 -4.55 -0.85 3.37
C PRO A 71 -5.43 -1.70 2.45
N MET A 72 -6.65 -1.25 2.12
CA MET A 72 -7.51 -1.94 1.15
C MET A 72 -6.87 -2.02 -0.25
N ALA A 73 -6.31 -0.91 -0.75
CA ALA A 73 -5.63 -0.85 -2.03
C ALA A 73 -4.46 -1.84 -2.06
N ILE A 74 -3.59 -1.80 -1.05
CA ILE A 74 -2.43 -2.70 -0.92
C ILE A 74 -2.87 -4.17 -0.92
N LYS A 75 -3.87 -4.51 -0.11
CA LYS A 75 -4.39 -5.88 -0.01
C LYS A 75 -4.97 -6.35 -1.34
N ALA A 76 -5.75 -5.50 -2.00
CA ALA A 76 -6.40 -5.82 -3.27
C ALA A 76 -5.41 -5.91 -4.44
N SER A 77 -4.26 -5.24 -4.37
CA SER A 77 -3.15 -5.39 -5.32
C SER A 77 -2.45 -6.76 -5.24
N GLY A 78 -2.78 -7.59 -4.24
CA GLY A 78 -2.21 -8.93 -4.09
C GLY A 78 -0.95 -8.99 -3.23
N ILE A 79 -0.59 -7.91 -2.54
CA ILE A 79 0.49 -7.91 -1.55
C ILE A 79 0.13 -8.85 -0.39
N ALA A 80 1.03 -9.78 -0.08
CA ALA A 80 0.82 -10.77 0.99
C ALA A 80 1.05 -10.19 2.39
N CYS A 81 2.02 -9.29 2.53
CA CYS A 81 2.27 -8.54 3.76
C CYS A 81 3.04 -7.25 3.49
N VAL A 82 2.94 -6.33 4.44
CA VAL A 82 3.79 -5.15 4.52
C VAL A 82 4.83 -5.34 5.62
N VAL A 83 6.09 -5.05 5.31
CA VAL A 83 7.21 -5.01 6.26
C VAL A 83 7.77 -3.61 6.27
N ALA A 84 7.71 -2.93 7.40
CA ALA A 84 8.28 -1.60 7.58
C ALA A 84 9.11 -1.56 8.86
N ILE A 85 10.01 -0.56 8.99
CA ILE A 85 10.76 -0.35 10.24
C ILE A 85 9.79 0.02 11.37
N ASP A 86 8.82 0.88 11.05
CA ASP A 86 7.68 1.20 11.91
C ASP A 86 6.48 1.66 11.07
N PHE A 87 5.31 1.70 11.71
CA PHE A 87 4.04 2.04 11.08
C PHE A 87 3.37 3.19 11.83
N ALA A 88 2.70 4.07 11.09
CA ALA A 88 1.77 5.01 11.67
C ALA A 88 0.60 4.27 12.33
N ARG A 89 0.25 4.67 13.56
CA ARG A 89 -0.68 3.93 14.43
C ARG A 89 -2.06 3.67 13.81
N ILE A 90 -2.60 4.63 13.07
CA ILE A 90 -3.92 4.49 12.45
C ILE A 90 -3.85 3.49 11.30
N PHE A 91 -2.85 3.62 10.42
CA PHE A 91 -2.66 2.66 9.33
C PHE A 91 -2.43 1.24 9.86
N TYR A 92 -1.61 1.07 10.90
CA TYR A 92 -1.35 -0.25 11.49
C TYR A 92 -2.63 -0.93 12.02
N ARG A 93 -3.59 -0.15 12.49
CA ARG A 93 -4.88 -0.66 13.01
C ARG A 93 -5.84 -1.04 11.89
N ASN A 94 -5.81 -0.31 10.78
CA ASN A 94 -6.73 -0.45 9.65
C ASN A 94 -6.35 -1.66 8.78
#